data_AF-A0A6P6ND65-F1
#
_entry.id   AF-A0A6P6ND65-F1
#
_cell.length_a   1.000
_cell.length_b   1.000
_cell.length_c   1.000
_cell.angle_alpha   90.00
_cell.angle_beta   90.00
_cell.angle_gamma   90.00
#
_symmetry.space_group_name_H-M   'P 1'
#
loop_
_entity.id
_entity.type
_entity.pdbx_description
1 polymer ?
#
loop_
_entity_poly.entity_id
_entity_poly.type
_entity_poly.pdbx_seq_one_letter_code
_entity_poly.pdbx_strand_id
1 'polypeptide(L)'
;MIKCIVEGDDNGTLSAVTNQIFPVWTYSYLAVLVPVFLFTEWLRYKPVVVFQCLVLFSTMAMLLWCNGVPEMQAIQFTSGLVTSCDVAYFTYLYSVVELKHYLKATSYCRTAQLLGNTAGSVLGQILVSFELMSYNYILVFTLVLTAIALITSILLPMPKTSMFFHQRRSASGETDGEGYAETEEELQNNGQKDGVELNGSKQLQPIPEGSGNCDNRKNLNGVQFCCPYDIPGGCGDVLLRLVWDFLQCFSSNKLLVWSAWWALATGGYYQIINYVQLLWEYVEPSSNFAVYNGGVEALSNLLGAAAAYGISFSSVDWSRWGEVALGTLSALEGGALFAMVFSANIWVCYCGYIIFKSLYMLLITIAMQVLFKIRDFF
;
A
#
# COMPACT_ATOMS: atom_id res chain seq x y z
N MET A 1 -5.84 -13.54 19.11
CA MET A 1 -5.36 -12.38 19.89
C MET A 1 -6.39 -11.96 20.94
N ILE A 2 -7.58 -11.44 20.58
CA ILE A 2 -8.59 -11.01 21.56
C ILE A 2 -9.06 -12.17 22.47
N LYS A 3 -9.40 -13.34 21.91
CA LYS A 3 -9.72 -14.53 22.74
C LYS A 3 -8.57 -15.05 23.62
N CYS A 4 -7.30 -14.86 23.23
CA CYS A 4 -6.16 -15.21 24.07
C CYS A 4 -5.98 -14.23 25.25
N ILE A 5 -6.63 -13.07 25.22
CA ILE A 5 -6.55 -12.04 26.27
C ILE A 5 -7.82 -12.02 27.12
N VAL A 6 -8.98 -12.36 26.54
CA VAL A 6 -10.32 -12.27 27.15
C VAL A 6 -10.73 -13.60 27.82
N GLU A 7 -9.79 -14.47 28.19
CA GLU A 7 -10.10 -15.64 29.04
C GLU A 7 -10.38 -15.26 30.52
N GLY A 8 -10.52 -13.96 30.83
CA GLY A 8 -11.04 -13.46 32.10
C GLY A 8 -12.08 -12.38 31.85
N ASP A 9 -13.32 -12.66 32.24
CA ASP A 9 -14.54 -11.85 32.13
C ASP A 9 -14.53 -10.57 33.00
N ASP A 10 -13.36 -9.97 33.25
CA ASP A 10 -13.23 -8.77 34.05
C ASP A 10 -13.16 -7.52 33.15
N ASN A 11 -14.08 -6.59 33.37
CA ASN A 11 -14.16 -5.27 32.73
C ASN A 11 -12.80 -4.49 32.76
N GLY A 12 -11.91 -4.83 33.69
CA GLY A 12 -10.54 -4.31 33.77
C GLY A 12 -9.62 -4.78 32.63
N THR A 13 -9.76 -6.02 32.17
CA THR A 13 -8.95 -6.59 31.08
C THR A 13 -9.33 -5.97 29.73
N LEU A 14 -10.63 -5.78 29.48
CA LEU A 14 -11.13 -5.09 28.29
C LEU A 14 -10.63 -3.65 28.20
N SER A 15 -10.64 -2.94 29.33
CA SER A 15 -10.14 -1.58 29.44
C SER A 15 -8.63 -1.50 29.20
N ALA A 16 -7.86 -2.48 29.68
CA ALA A 16 -6.42 -2.56 29.42
C ALA A 16 -6.11 -2.80 27.93
N VAL A 17 -6.81 -3.73 27.28
CA VAL A 17 -6.64 -3.99 25.83
C VAL A 17 -6.94 -2.74 25.00
N THR A 18 -8.07 -2.11 25.27
CA THR A 18 -8.59 -0.98 24.50
C THR A 18 -7.71 0.26 24.64
N ASN A 19 -7.26 0.56 25.87
CA ASN A 19 -6.58 1.82 26.19
C ASN A 19 -5.06 1.72 26.29
N GLN A 20 -4.50 0.53 26.52
CA GLN A 20 -3.05 0.36 26.71
C GLN A 20 -2.39 -0.44 25.60
N ILE A 21 -3.11 -1.35 24.93
CA ILE A 21 -2.51 -2.28 23.96
C ILE A 21 -2.73 -1.76 22.54
N PHE A 22 -3.97 -1.63 22.08
CA PHE A 22 -4.27 -1.21 20.69
C PHE A 22 -3.71 0.17 20.29
N PRO A 23 -3.66 1.19 21.17
CA PRO A 23 -3.09 2.48 20.78
C PRO A 23 -1.60 2.40 20.43
N VAL A 24 -0.86 1.45 21.02
CA VAL A 24 0.58 1.28 20.76
C VAL A 24 0.84 1.03 19.28
N TRP A 25 0.01 0.22 18.62
CA TRP A 25 0.13 -0.05 17.19
C TRP A 25 -0.01 1.23 16.34
N THR A 26 -0.99 2.06 16.66
CA THR A 26 -1.27 3.28 15.87
C THR A 26 -0.15 4.31 16.05
N TYR A 27 0.28 4.54 17.29
CA TYR A 27 1.33 5.52 17.59
C TYR A 27 2.71 5.05 17.11
N SER A 28 3.02 3.75 17.25
CA SER A 28 4.27 3.20 16.73
C SER A 28 4.33 3.27 15.21
N TYR A 29 3.23 2.92 14.53
CA TYR A 29 3.12 3.03 13.07
C TYR A 29 3.42 4.46 12.60
N LEU A 30 2.80 5.47 13.20
CA LEU A 30 3.02 6.87 12.86
C LEU A 30 4.49 7.30 13.06
N ALA A 31 5.09 6.92 14.19
CA ALA A 31 6.47 7.29 14.53
C ALA A 31 7.49 6.61 13.62
N VAL A 32 7.25 5.34 13.26
CA VAL A 32 8.18 4.49 12.51
C VAL A 32 8.05 4.70 10.99
N LEU A 33 6.92 5.25 10.52
CA LEU A 33 6.67 5.51 9.09
C LEU A 33 7.80 6.32 8.43
N VAL A 34 8.22 7.42 9.04
CA VAL A 34 9.25 8.32 8.49
C VAL A 34 10.63 7.63 8.44
N PRO A 35 11.14 7.02 9.54
CA PRO A 35 12.37 6.24 9.50
C PRO A 35 12.37 5.12 8.46
N VAL A 36 11.28 4.34 8.37
CA VAL A 36 11.18 3.23 7.42
C VAL A 36 11.20 3.75 5.99
N PHE A 37 10.48 4.82 5.70
CA PHE A 37 10.50 5.46 4.38
C PHE A 37 11.94 5.86 3.98
N LEU A 38 12.68 6.54 4.85
CA LEU A 38 14.10 6.87 4.60
C LEU A 38 14.99 5.63 4.43
N PHE A 39 14.73 4.59 5.22
CA PHE A 39 15.46 3.32 5.14
C PHE A 39 15.22 2.61 3.80
N THR A 40 14.01 2.70 3.25
CA THR A 40 13.67 2.11 1.95
C THR A 40 14.40 2.79 0.79
N GLU A 41 14.57 4.11 0.87
CA GLU A 41 15.38 4.88 -0.07
C GLU A 41 16.86 4.45 -0.04
N TRP A 42 17.39 4.19 1.17
CA TRP A 42 18.80 3.86 1.33
C TRP A 42 19.15 2.42 0.94
N LEU A 43 18.36 1.42 1.36
CA LEU A 43 18.71 0.00 1.23
C LEU A 43 18.16 -0.70 -0.01
N ARG A 44 17.34 -0.01 -0.81
CA ARG A 44 16.53 -0.61 -1.88
C ARG A 44 15.48 -1.57 -1.31
N TYR A 45 14.46 -1.85 -2.10
CA TYR A 45 13.25 -2.59 -1.69
C TYR A 45 13.45 -4.02 -1.14
N LYS A 46 14.44 -4.82 -1.60
CA LYS A 46 14.57 -6.23 -1.16
C LYS A 46 14.91 -6.37 0.33
N PRO A 47 15.94 -5.69 0.88
CA PRO A 47 16.19 -5.69 2.32
C PRO A 47 14.98 -5.27 3.16
N VAL A 48 14.17 -4.34 2.67
CA VAL A 48 12.96 -3.87 3.36
C VAL A 48 11.91 -4.99 3.44
N VAL A 49 11.63 -5.68 2.33
CA VAL A 49 10.65 -6.78 2.30
C VAL A 49 11.13 -7.96 3.16
N VAL A 50 12.43 -8.29 3.12
CA VAL A 50 13.00 -9.35 3.98
C VAL A 50 12.93 -8.96 5.45
N PHE A 51 13.28 -7.71 5.78
CA PHE A 51 13.18 -7.17 7.14
C PHE A 51 11.73 -7.20 7.65
N GLN A 52 10.76 -6.79 6.82
CA GLN A 52 9.35 -6.85 7.15
C GLN A 52 8.90 -8.30 7.46
N CYS A 53 9.23 -9.26 6.59
CA CYS A 53 8.89 -10.67 6.83
C CYS A 53 9.54 -11.23 8.10
N LEU A 54 10.77 -10.80 8.42
CA LEU A 54 11.47 -11.19 9.63
C LEU A 54 10.74 -10.67 10.88
N VAL A 55 10.39 -9.38 10.89
CA VAL A 55 9.64 -8.76 12.00
C VAL A 55 8.26 -9.41 12.16
N LEU A 56 7.58 -9.74 11.05
CA LEU A 56 6.30 -10.42 11.08
C LEU A 56 6.42 -11.84 11.66
N PHE A 57 7.44 -12.60 11.24
CA PHE A 57 7.73 -13.91 11.82
C PHE A 57 8.01 -13.83 13.32
N SER A 58 8.84 -12.88 13.75
CA SER A 58 9.12 -12.63 15.17
C SER A 58 7.84 -12.25 15.94
N THR A 59 6.95 -11.46 15.35
CA THR A 59 5.68 -11.05 15.96
C THR A 59 4.75 -12.26 16.16
N MET A 60 4.62 -13.12 15.15
CA MET A 60 3.80 -14.34 15.25
C MET A 60 4.39 -15.34 16.25
N ALA A 61 5.72 -15.43 16.32
CA ALA A 61 6.42 -16.21 17.33
C ALA A 61 6.12 -15.68 18.75
N MET A 62 6.27 -14.37 18.98
CA MET A 62 5.97 -13.75 20.28
C MET A 62 4.53 -14.03 20.73
N LEU A 63 3.56 -13.97 19.82
CA LEU A 63 2.15 -14.23 20.12
C LEU A 63 1.89 -15.65 20.68
N LEU A 64 2.81 -16.60 20.46
CA LEU A 64 2.69 -17.98 20.95
C LEU A 64 3.19 -18.16 22.39
N TRP A 65 4.16 -17.35 22.82
CA TRP A 65 4.86 -17.50 24.11
C TRP A 65 4.62 -16.35 25.08
N CYS A 66 4.05 -15.24 24.62
CA CYS A 66 3.86 -14.03 25.41
C CYS A 66 2.44 -13.91 25.95
N ASN A 67 2.31 -13.81 27.28
CA ASN A 67 1.00 -13.73 27.96
C ASN A 67 0.79 -12.44 28.78
N GLY A 68 1.78 -11.54 28.86
CA GLY A 68 1.68 -10.31 29.64
C GLY A 68 1.34 -9.06 28.83
N VAL A 69 0.92 -8.00 29.53
CA VAL A 69 0.57 -6.70 28.92
C VAL A 69 1.77 -6.03 28.23
N PRO A 70 2.97 -5.95 28.84
CA PRO A 70 4.15 -5.36 28.17
C PRO A 70 4.53 -6.12 26.89
N GLU A 71 4.42 -7.45 26.92
CA GLU A 71 4.72 -8.29 25.77
C GLU A 71 3.68 -8.11 24.66
N MET A 72 2.40 -7.94 25.01
CA MET A 72 1.37 -7.61 24.04
C MET A 72 1.56 -6.21 23.44
N GLN A 73 2.01 -5.24 24.23
CA GLN A 73 2.41 -3.93 23.70
C GLN A 73 3.60 -4.06 22.73
N ALA A 74 4.57 -4.91 23.02
CA ALA A 74 5.68 -5.20 22.11
C ALA A 74 5.20 -5.83 20.79
N ILE A 75 4.24 -6.76 20.85
CA ILE A 75 3.58 -7.35 19.67
C ILE A 75 2.86 -6.28 18.83
N GLN A 76 2.16 -5.34 19.48
CA GLN A 76 1.51 -4.23 18.79
C GLN A 76 2.53 -3.27 18.16
N PHE A 77 3.63 -3.00 18.86
CA PHE A 77 4.73 -2.20 18.33
C PHE A 77 5.33 -2.82 17.07
N THR A 78 5.70 -4.11 17.11
CA THR A 78 6.28 -4.81 15.95
C THR A 78 5.26 -4.94 14.82
N SER A 79 3.97 -5.09 15.12
CA SER A 79 2.89 -5.06 14.12
C SER A 79 2.77 -3.68 13.43
N GLY A 80 2.96 -2.59 14.17
CA GLY A 80 3.00 -1.23 13.61
C GLY A 80 4.22 -1.01 12.71
N LEU A 81 5.37 -1.61 13.07
CA LEU A 81 6.58 -1.63 12.24
C LEU A 81 6.39 -2.43 10.94
N VAL A 82 5.71 -3.59 10.99
CA VAL A 82 5.36 -4.34 9.76
C VAL A 82 4.46 -3.50 8.84
N THR A 83 3.45 -2.84 9.41
CA THR A 83 2.48 -2.03 8.67
C THR A 83 3.15 -0.81 8.01
N SER A 84 4.17 -0.21 8.62
CA SER A 84 4.92 0.90 8.02
C SER A 84 5.81 0.45 6.86
N CYS A 85 6.40 -0.74 6.94
CA CYS A 85 7.14 -1.34 5.82
C CYS A 85 6.24 -1.62 4.60
N ASP A 86 4.98 -2.06 4.81
CA ASP A 86 4.01 -2.28 3.73
C ASP A 86 3.77 -1.01 2.91
N VAL A 87 3.53 0.12 3.59
CA VAL A 87 3.25 1.39 2.90
C VAL A 87 4.48 1.87 2.12
N ALA A 88 5.67 1.73 2.70
CA ALA A 88 6.90 2.11 2.01
C ALA A 88 7.18 1.21 0.79
N TYR A 89 6.87 -0.08 0.87
CA TYR A 89 6.97 -1.01 -0.25
C TYR A 89 6.04 -0.61 -1.42
N PHE A 90 4.79 -0.25 -1.14
CA PHE A 90 3.86 0.21 -2.18
C PHE A 90 4.33 1.50 -2.85
N THR A 91 4.84 2.46 -2.07
CA THR A 91 5.38 3.70 -2.61
C THR A 91 6.56 3.44 -3.55
N TYR A 92 7.46 2.51 -3.18
CA TYR A 92 8.55 2.08 -4.06
C TYR A 92 8.05 1.38 -5.32
N LEU A 93 7.12 0.43 -5.19
CA LEU A 93 6.58 -0.29 -6.34
C LEU A 93 6.02 0.70 -7.38
N TYR A 94 5.30 1.72 -6.90
CA TYR A 94 4.68 2.74 -7.73
C TYR A 94 5.64 3.78 -8.32
N SER A 95 6.86 3.90 -7.80
CA SER A 95 7.90 4.75 -8.41
C SER A 95 8.68 4.03 -9.51
N VAL A 96 8.70 2.69 -9.51
CA VAL A 96 9.38 1.87 -10.52
C VAL A 96 8.46 1.52 -11.69
N VAL A 97 7.15 1.40 -11.45
CA VAL A 97 6.18 1.07 -12.50
C VAL A 97 5.93 2.29 -13.40
N GLU A 98 6.06 2.11 -14.71
CA GLU A 98 5.72 3.13 -15.69
C GLU A 98 4.27 3.61 -15.54
N LEU A 99 4.03 4.91 -15.77
CA LEU A 99 2.72 5.55 -15.63
C LEU A 99 1.60 4.82 -16.41
N LYS A 100 1.92 4.30 -17.60
CA LYS A 100 1.00 3.54 -18.45
C LYS A 100 0.45 2.28 -17.77
N HIS A 101 1.24 1.66 -16.89
CA HIS A 101 0.90 0.40 -16.21
C HIS A 101 0.51 0.60 -14.74
N TYR A 102 0.53 1.85 -14.24
CA TYR A 102 0.30 2.18 -12.83
C TYR A 102 -1.03 1.62 -12.29
N LEU A 103 -2.13 1.84 -13.00
CA LEU A 103 -3.46 1.37 -12.59
C LEU A 103 -3.54 -0.17 -12.61
N LYS A 104 -2.91 -0.81 -13.60
CA LYS A 104 -2.88 -2.27 -13.75
C LYS A 104 -2.07 -2.93 -12.62
N ALA A 105 -0.90 -2.39 -12.31
CA ALA A 105 -0.07 -2.84 -11.18
C ALA A 105 -0.79 -2.66 -9.84
N THR A 106 -1.39 -1.49 -9.62
CA THR A 106 -2.19 -1.20 -8.42
C THR A 106 -3.33 -2.19 -8.26
N SER A 107 -4.07 -2.47 -9.35
CA SER A 107 -5.16 -3.44 -9.34
C SER A 107 -4.69 -4.84 -8.98
N TYR A 108 -3.58 -5.33 -9.55
CA TYR A 108 -3.04 -6.66 -9.24
C TYR A 108 -2.64 -6.77 -7.77
N CYS A 109 -1.90 -5.79 -7.25
CA CYS A 109 -1.48 -5.79 -5.85
C CYS A 109 -2.66 -5.75 -4.88
N ARG A 110 -3.65 -4.88 -5.11
CA ARG A 110 -4.84 -4.78 -4.27
C ARG A 110 -5.70 -6.03 -4.33
N THR A 111 -5.87 -6.61 -5.52
CA THR A 111 -6.62 -7.86 -5.69
C THR A 111 -5.93 -9.01 -4.95
N ALA A 112 -4.60 -9.13 -5.06
CA ALA A 112 -3.84 -10.14 -4.34
C ALA A 112 -3.99 -10.01 -2.82
N GLN A 113 -3.92 -8.79 -2.28
CA GLN A 113 -4.11 -8.52 -0.85
C GLN A 113 -5.52 -8.89 -0.38
N LEU A 114 -6.55 -8.48 -1.12
CA LEU A 114 -7.95 -8.77 -0.77
C LEU A 114 -8.28 -10.27 -0.88
N LEU A 115 -7.75 -10.96 -1.88
CA LEU A 115 -7.89 -12.42 -2.01
C LEU A 115 -7.17 -13.15 -0.89
N GLY A 116 -5.95 -12.72 -0.52
CA GLY A 116 -5.22 -13.28 0.61
C GLY A 116 -6.00 -13.14 1.92
N ASN A 117 -6.53 -11.93 2.19
CA ASN A 117 -7.37 -11.69 3.36
C ASN A 117 -8.65 -12.53 3.33
N THR A 118 -9.30 -12.64 2.17
CA THR A 118 -10.52 -13.47 2.03
C THR A 118 -10.21 -14.94 2.31
N ALA A 119 -9.15 -15.49 1.69
CA ALA A 119 -8.74 -16.87 1.90
C ALA A 119 -8.37 -17.13 3.37
N GLY A 120 -7.64 -16.20 4.00
CA GLY A 120 -7.30 -16.26 5.42
C GLY A 120 -8.54 -16.23 6.33
N SER A 121 -9.48 -15.32 6.10
CA SER A 121 -10.70 -15.21 6.92
C SER A 121 -11.63 -16.41 6.72
N VAL A 122 -11.77 -16.94 5.50
CA VAL A 122 -12.54 -18.18 5.23
C VAL A 122 -11.87 -19.38 5.91
N LEU A 123 -10.55 -19.53 5.75
CA LEU A 123 -9.81 -20.63 6.37
C LEU A 123 -9.90 -20.57 7.89
N GLY A 124 -9.71 -19.38 8.48
CA GLY A 124 -9.87 -19.16 9.92
C GLY A 124 -11.29 -19.50 10.40
N GLN A 125 -12.33 -19.08 9.67
CA GLN A 125 -13.71 -19.40 10.00
C GLN A 125 -13.98 -20.90 9.93
N ILE A 126 -13.50 -21.60 8.90
CA ILE A 126 -13.65 -23.07 8.76
C ILE A 126 -12.95 -23.78 9.92
N LEU A 127 -11.71 -23.41 10.23
CA LEU A 127 -10.93 -24.03 11.31
C LEU A 127 -11.62 -23.91 12.67
N VAL A 128 -12.22 -22.75 12.96
CA VAL A 128 -12.94 -22.50 14.21
C VAL A 128 -14.32 -23.15 14.21
N SER A 129 -15.09 -23.08 13.11
CA SER A 129 -16.48 -23.55 13.06
C SER A 129 -16.63 -25.07 13.13
N PHE A 130 -15.65 -25.80 12.58
CA PHE A 130 -15.63 -27.26 12.62
C PHE A 130 -14.82 -27.83 13.79
N GLU A 131 -14.33 -26.98 14.69
CA GLU A 131 -13.45 -27.37 15.80
C GLU A 131 -12.25 -28.23 15.35
N LEU A 132 -11.77 -28.01 14.12
CA LEU A 132 -10.72 -28.83 13.50
C LEU A 132 -9.39 -28.68 14.24
N MET A 133 -9.19 -27.54 14.90
CA MET A 133 -7.91 -27.14 15.45
C MET A 133 -8.09 -26.19 16.64
N SER A 134 -7.36 -26.42 17.74
CA SER A 134 -7.37 -25.48 18.88
C SER A 134 -6.63 -24.18 18.55
N TYR A 135 -6.89 -23.10 19.29
CA TYR A 135 -6.27 -21.79 19.05
C TYR A 135 -4.74 -21.81 18.99
N ASN A 136 -4.09 -22.61 19.86
CA ASN A 136 -2.62 -22.76 19.84
C ASN A 136 -2.12 -23.36 18.52
N TYR A 137 -2.80 -24.38 18.00
CA TYR A 137 -2.42 -24.98 16.73
C TYR A 137 -2.73 -24.05 15.54
N ILE A 138 -3.78 -23.22 15.60
CA ILE A 138 -4.07 -22.20 14.58
C ILE A 138 -2.94 -21.16 14.52
N LEU A 139 -2.41 -20.75 15.69
CA LEU A 139 -1.26 -19.84 15.76
C LEU A 139 0.03 -20.48 15.21
N VAL A 140 0.30 -21.75 15.56
CA VAL A 140 1.44 -22.50 14.99
C VAL A 140 1.30 -22.62 13.47
N PHE A 141 0.11 -22.93 12.97
CA PHE A 141 -0.16 -23.01 11.53
C PHE A 141 0.12 -21.67 10.83
N THR A 142 -0.31 -20.56 11.43
CA THR A 142 -0.03 -19.20 10.93
C THR A 142 1.48 -18.89 10.93
N LEU A 143 2.21 -19.34 11.95
CA LEU A 143 3.67 -19.20 12.03
C LEU A 143 4.38 -19.96 10.90
N VAL A 144 3.93 -21.18 10.58
CA VAL A 144 4.46 -21.97 9.46
C VAL A 144 4.24 -21.27 8.12
N LEU A 145 3.03 -20.75 7.87
CA LEU A 145 2.75 -19.98 6.65
C LEU A 145 3.64 -18.73 6.54
N THR A 146 3.85 -18.04 7.67
CA THR A 146 4.73 -16.86 7.72
C THR A 146 6.19 -17.22 7.48
N ALA A 147 6.65 -18.39 7.94
CA ALA A 147 8.00 -18.89 7.67
C ALA A 147 8.21 -19.18 6.17
N ILE A 148 7.22 -19.78 5.51
CA ILE A 148 7.25 -20.01 4.06
C ILE A 148 7.33 -18.66 3.32
N ALA A 149 6.52 -17.68 3.73
CA ALA A 149 6.55 -16.33 3.16
C ALA A 149 7.95 -15.68 3.32
N LEU A 150 8.57 -15.80 4.49
CA LEU A 150 9.93 -15.31 4.74
C LEU A 150 10.96 -15.96 3.79
N ILE A 151 10.90 -17.28 3.61
CA ILE A 151 11.79 -18.00 2.68
C ILE A 151 11.56 -17.50 1.24
N THR A 152 10.31 -17.37 0.80
CA THR A 152 10.01 -16.87 -0.55
C THR A 152 10.49 -15.42 -0.76
N SER A 153 10.41 -14.57 0.26
CA SER A 153 10.91 -13.19 0.22
C SER A 153 12.43 -13.13 -0.02
N ILE A 154 13.19 -14.05 0.58
CA ILE A 154 14.65 -14.16 0.37
C ILE A 154 14.97 -14.56 -1.08
N LEU A 155 14.14 -15.39 -1.69
CA LEU A 155 14.31 -15.88 -3.07
C LEU A 155 13.91 -14.86 -4.15
N LEU A 156 13.29 -13.73 -3.79
CA LEU A 156 12.90 -12.70 -4.76
C LEU A 156 14.11 -12.13 -5.53
N PRO A 157 14.03 -12.00 -6.87
CA PRO A 157 15.12 -11.49 -7.69
C PRO A 157 15.36 -10.00 -7.43
N MET A 158 16.63 -9.58 -7.41
CA MET A 158 17.04 -8.18 -7.19
C MET A 158 16.79 -7.32 -8.46
N PRO A 159 16.13 -6.15 -8.41
CA PRO A 159 15.99 -5.18 -9.46
C PRO A 159 17.27 -4.37 -9.44
N LYS A 160 17.87 -4.26 -10.62
CA LYS A 160 19.23 -3.75 -10.75
C LYS A 160 19.30 -2.22 -10.67
N THR A 161 18.17 -1.52 -10.60
CA THR A 161 18.09 -0.06 -10.69
C THR A 161 17.49 0.58 -9.43
N SER A 162 18.29 1.48 -8.84
CA SER A 162 17.84 2.43 -7.81
C SER A 162 17.12 3.60 -8.49
N MET A 163 16.15 4.20 -7.79
CA MET A 163 15.23 5.28 -8.22
C MET A 163 15.91 6.40 -9.04
N PHE A 164 17.18 6.70 -8.77
CA PHE A 164 17.92 7.80 -9.42
C PHE A 164 18.40 7.53 -10.85
N PHE A 165 18.42 6.28 -11.31
CA PHE A 165 18.94 5.98 -12.65
C PHE A 165 17.95 6.29 -13.78
N HIS A 166 16.64 6.37 -13.50
CA HIS A 166 15.65 6.75 -14.52
C HIS A 166 15.62 8.26 -14.79
N GLN A 167 15.80 9.08 -13.76
CA GLN A 167 15.85 10.53 -13.95
C GLN A 167 17.15 10.96 -14.63
N ARG A 168 18.26 10.25 -14.38
CA ARG A 168 19.52 10.47 -15.10
C ARG A 168 19.44 9.99 -16.55
N ARG A 169 18.93 8.78 -16.85
CA ARG A 169 18.75 8.27 -18.23
C ARG A 169 17.71 9.01 -19.07
N SER A 170 16.70 9.62 -18.43
CA SER A 170 15.74 10.46 -19.15
C SER A 170 16.27 11.88 -19.38
N ALA A 171 17.20 12.36 -18.52
CA ALA A 171 17.88 13.64 -18.69
C ALA A 171 19.12 13.55 -19.60
N SER A 172 19.81 12.42 -19.63
CA SER A 172 20.87 12.10 -20.59
C SER A 172 20.29 11.14 -21.63
N GLY A 173 19.80 11.67 -22.75
CA GLY A 173 19.19 10.91 -23.84
C GLY A 173 20.13 9.89 -24.50
N GLU A 174 20.46 8.83 -23.77
CA GLU A 174 21.17 7.65 -24.22
C GLU A 174 20.14 6.55 -24.50
N THR A 175 19.54 6.60 -25.68
CA THR A 175 18.99 5.42 -26.34
C THR A 175 20.15 4.57 -26.85
N ASP A 176 20.57 3.60 -26.06
CA ASP A 176 21.28 2.43 -26.59
C ASP A 176 20.22 1.40 -27.00
N GLY A 177 20.18 1.13 -28.31
CA GLY A 177 19.26 0.17 -28.90
C GLY A 177 19.66 -1.27 -28.56
N GLU A 178 18.72 -2.02 -28.02
CA GLU A 178 18.70 -3.48 -28.12
C GLU A 178 17.26 -3.90 -28.41
N GLY A 179 17.08 -4.48 -29.61
CA GLY A 179 15.78 -4.92 -30.09
C GLY A 179 15.27 -6.15 -29.33
N TYR A 180 13.97 -6.15 -29.09
CA TYR A 180 13.20 -7.37 -28.92
C TYR A 180 12.03 -7.32 -29.89
N ALA A 181 11.99 -8.34 -30.76
CA ALA A 181 10.96 -8.55 -31.75
C ALA A 181 9.60 -8.79 -31.05
N GLU A 182 8.67 -7.85 -31.21
CA GLU A 182 7.25 -8.13 -31.02
C GLU A 182 6.76 -8.93 -32.24
N THR A 183 6.27 -10.14 -31.97
CA THR A 183 5.50 -10.92 -32.93
C THR A 183 4.07 -10.39 -32.89
N GLU A 184 3.77 -9.41 -33.74
CA GLU A 184 2.39 -9.09 -34.09
C GLU A 184 1.99 -9.93 -35.30
N GLU A 185 1.09 -10.89 -35.08
CA GLU A 185 0.29 -11.47 -36.15
C GLU A 185 -0.68 -10.41 -36.65
N GLU A 186 -0.34 -9.72 -37.74
CA GLU A 186 -1.34 -9.05 -38.58
C GLU A 186 -1.48 -9.75 -39.93
N LEU A 187 -2.73 -10.14 -40.19
CA LEU A 187 -3.25 -10.68 -41.42
C LEU A 187 -3.07 -9.68 -42.58
N GLN A 188 -2.32 -10.09 -43.62
CA GLN A 188 -2.44 -9.71 -45.05
C GLN A 188 -2.42 -8.20 -45.39
N ASN A 189 -1.52 -7.68 -46.25
CA ASN A 189 -1.51 -7.93 -47.70
C ASN A 189 -0.37 -7.14 -48.40
N ASN A 190 -0.05 -7.60 -49.61
CA ASN A 190 1.07 -7.28 -50.51
C ASN A 190 1.25 -5.82 -50.99
N GLY A 191 2.51 -5.50 -51.35
CA GLY A 191 2.88 -4.49 -52.38
C GLY A 191 4.18 -3.74 -52.04
N GLN A 192 5.38 -4.27 -52.33
CA GLN A 192 6.13 -4.13 -53.60
C GLN A 192 6.97 -2.84 -53.75
N LYS A 193 8.30 -3.05 -53.56
CA LYS A 193 9.48 -2.57 -54.31
C LYS A 193 9.95 -1.10 -54.33
N ASP A 194 11.29 -1.05 -54.45
CA ASP A 194 12.21 0.01 -54.90
C ASP A 194 12.56 1.07 -53.83
N GLY A 195 13.81 1.43 -53.53
CA GLY A 195 15.12 1.07 -54.05
C GLY A 195 16.15 2.11 -53.54
N VAL A 196 17.43 1.82 -53.80
CA VAL A 196 18.57 2.76 -53.91
C VAL A 196 19.45 3.00 -52.66
N GLU A 197 20.68 2.51 -52.84
CA GLU A 197 21.95 2.70 -52.16
C GLU A 197 22.40 4.18 -52.03
N LEU A 198 23.26 4.51 -51.05
CA LEU A 198 24.71 4.74 -51.29
C LEU A 198 25.46 5.22 -50.03
N ASN A 199 26.47 4.42 -49.66
CA ASN A 199 27.87 4.74 -49.36
C ASN A 199 28.30 5.98 -48.53
N GLY A 200 29.21 5.69 -47.59
CA GLY A 200 30.50 6.38 -47.51
C GLY A 200 30.86 6.91 -46.11
N SER A 201 31.48 6.09 -45.25
CA SER A 201 32.94 6.00 -45.06
C SER A 201 33.62 7.18 -44.33
N LYS A 202 34.22 6.80 -43.18
CA LYS A 202 35.57 7.16 -42.67
C LYS A 202 35.69 8.07 -41.43
N GLN A 203 36.14 7.37 -40.37
CA GLN A 203 37.36 7.59 -39.58
C GLN A 203 37.42 8.69 -38.50
N LEU A 204 37.43 8.14 -37.28
CA LEU A 204 37.99 8.58 -36.00
C LEU A 204 39.42 9.15 -36.07
N GLN A 205 39.68 10.26 -35.35
CA GLN A 205 40.89 10.56 -34.53
C GLN A 205 40.82 12.00 -33.90
N PRO A 206 41.65 12.38 -32.90
CA PRO A 206 41.34 12.37 -31.46
C PRO A 206 41.31 13.78 -30.79
N ILE A 207 40.94 13.79 -29.51
CA ILE A 207 40.80 14.93 -28.57
C ILE A 207 42.06 15.81 -28.50
N PRO A 208 41.90 17.13 -28.29
CA PRO A 208 42.59 17.76 -27.16
C PRO A 208 41.65 18.57 -26.26
N GLU A 209 41.90 18.45 -24.97
CA GLU A 209 41.29 19.20 -23.88
C GLU A 209 41.56 20.69 -24.02
N GLY A 210 40.51 21.51 -23.88
CA GLY A 210 40.60 22.96 -23.96
C GLY A 210 39.42 23.61 -23.27
N SER A 211 39.67 24.11 -22.06
CA SER A 211 38.83 25.03 -21.30
C SER A 211 38.24 26.13 -22.18
N GLY A 212 36.91 26.29 -22.14
CA GLY A 212 36.21 27.28 -22.94
C GLY A 212 34.74 27.42 -22.54
N ASN A 213 34.49 28.36 -21.63
CA ASN A 213 33.17 28.89 -21.33
C ASN A 213 32.58 29.58 -22.58
N CYS A 214 31.37 29.22 -23.03
CA CYS A 214 30.52 30.05 -23.91
C CYS A 214 29.06 29.55 -23.93
N ASP A 215 28.21 30.31 -23.23
CA ASP A 215 26.99 30.97 -23.70
C ASP A 215 25.86 30.23 -24.45
N ASN A 216 24.67 30.47 -23.90
CA ASN A 216 23.41 30.80 -24.57
C ASN A 216 22.82 29.80 -25.57
N ARG A 217 21.81 29.05 -25.08
CA ARG A 217 20.67 28.64 -25.90
C ARG A 217 19.36 28.90 -25.14
N LYS A 218 18.66 29.98 -25.52
CA LYS A 218 17.26 30.23 -25.16
C LYS A 218 16.34 29.47 -26.13
N ASN A 219 15.20 29.02 -25.60
CA ASN A 219 14.07 28.29 -26.20
C ASN A 219 14.28 26.78 -26.34
N LEU A 220 13.40 25.89 -25.84
CA LEU A 220 11.95 25.88 -26.02
C LEU A 220 11.25 24.97 -24.96
N ASN A 221 10.20 25.46 -24.29
CA ASN A 221 9.09 24.73 -23.65
C ASN A 221 9.37 23.37 -22.95
N GLY A 222 10.14 23.40 -21.87
CA GLY A 222 10.05 22.41 -20.79
C GLY A 222 10.17 23.16 -19.48
N VAL A 223 9.29 22.90 -18.52
CA VAL A 223 9.47 23.40 -17.15
C VAL A 223 10.74 22.74 -16.62
N GLN A 224 11.86 23.45 -16.75
CA GLN A 224 13.11 23.04 -16.15
C GLN A 224 12.95 23.18 -14.64
N PHE A 225 12.80 22.04 -13.95
CA PHE A 225 12.93 21.97 -12.51
C PHE A 225 14.38 22.35 -12.15
N CYS A 226 14.62 23.65 -11.96
CA CYS A 226 15.86 24.13 -11.40
C CYS A 226 15.85 23.85 -9.91
N CYS A 227 16.48 22.75 -9.48
CA CYS A 227 16.96 22.62 -8.10
C CYS A 227 17.90 23.81 -7.82
N PRO A 228 17.62 24.69 -6.84
CA PRO A 228 18.46 25.87 -6.62
C PRO A 228 19.82 25.58 -5.98
N TYR A 229 20.20 24.32 -5.74
CA TYR A 229 21.46 23.99 -5.09
C TYR A 229 22.04 22.65 -5.55
N ASP A 230 23.29 22.68 -6.02
CA ASP A 230 24.21 21.55 -5.95
C ASP A 230 24.57 21.30 -4.47
N ILE A 231 23.70 20.58 -3.76
CA ILE A 231 23.93 20.20 -2.36
C ILE A 231 24.80 18.93 -2.32
N PRO A 232 25.89 18.88 -1.52
CA PRO A 232 26.72 17.68 -1.34
C PRO A 232 25.91 16.48 -0.83
N GLY A 233 26.41 15.25 -1.03
CA GLY A 233 25.68 13.99 -0.80
C GLY A 233 25.58 13.52 0.67
N GLY A 234 25.14 14.38 1.60
CA GLY A 234 24.87 14.00 2.99
C GLY A 234 23.45 13.47 3.23
N CYS A 235 23.25 12.67 4.28
CA CYS A 235 21.93 12.19 4.71
C CYS A 235 20.96 13.35 5.06
N GLY A 236 21.48 14.43 5.63
CA GLY A 236 20.70 15.64 5.92
C GLY A 236 20.24 16.38 4.66
N ASP A 237 21.02 16.30 3.58
CA ASP A 237 20.72 16.97 2.32
C ASP A 237 19.61 16.26 1.55
N VAL A 238 19.55 14.92 1.66
CA VAL A 238 18.44 14.11 1.15
C VAL A 238 17.15 14.44 1.92
N LEU A 239 17.22 14.59 3.25
CA LEU A 239 16.07 14.96 4.06
C LEU A 239 15.55 16.36 3.71
N LEU A 240 16.45 17.33 3.54
CA LEU A 240 16.07 18.70 3.16
C LEU A 240 15.44 18.75 1.76
N ARG A 241 15.98 17.99 0.80
CA ARG A 241 15.38 17.84 -0.54
C ARG A 241 13.98 17.22 -0.44
N LEU A 242 13.82 16.12 0.29
CA LEU A 242 12.52 15.47 0.51
C LEU A 242 11.49 16.43 1.13
N VAL A 243 11.89 17.21 2.13
CA VAL A 243 11.00 18.20 2.76
C VAL A 243 10.63 19.31 1.77
N TRP A 244 11.57 19.76 0.95
CA TRP A 244 11.32 20.80 -0.04
C TRP A 244 10.39 20.32 -1.15
N ASP A 245 10.65 19.13 -1.70
CA ASP A 245 9.79 18.48 -2.70
C ASP A 245 8.39 18.21 -2.13
N PHE A 246 8.30 17.81 -0.86
CA PHE A 246 7.04 17.65 -0.14
C PHE A 246 6.26 18.98 -0.09
N LEU A 247 6.88 20.05 0.38
CA LEU A 247 6.23 21.37 0.47
C LEU A 247 5.78 21.88 -0.90
N GLN A 248 6.56 21.62 -1.96
CA GLN A 248 6.22 22.01 -3.32
C GLN A 248 5.04 21.19 -3.87
N CYS A 249 5.00 19.87 -3.64
CA CYS A 249 3.86 19.03 -4.02
C CYS A 249 2.56 19.49 -3.36
N PHE A 250 2.61 19.80 -2.07
CA PHE A 250 1.45 20.25 -1.29
C PHE A 250 1.05 21.71 -1.54
N SER A 251 1.72 22.42 -2.45
CA SER A 251 1.30 23.76 -2.89
C SER A 251 -0.01 23.73 -3.69
N SER A 252 -0.37 22.57 -4.27
CA SER A 252 -1.66 22.37 -4.93
C SER A 252 -2.78 22.13 -3.93
N ASN A 253 -3.74 23.07 -3.86
CA ASN A 253 -4.94 22.94 -3.00
C ASN A 253 -5.69 21.63 -3.23
N LYS A 254 -5.80 21.16 -4.47
CA LYS A 254 -6.47 19.90 -4.79
C LYS A 254 -5.70 18.71 -4.22
N LEU A 255 -4.37 18.68 -4.41
CA LEU A 255 -3.55 17.59 -3.88
C LEU A 255 -3.62 17.54 -2.34
N LEU A 256 -3.59 18.70 -1.68
CA LEU A 256 -3.67 18.81 -0.23
C LEU A 256 -5.00 18.26 0.30
N VAL A 257 -6.14 18.64 -0.28
CA VAL A 257 -7.47 18.17 0.17
C VAL A 257 -7.59 16.65 0.03
N TRP A 258 -7.23 16.09 -1.12
CA TRP A 258 -7.32 14.64 -1.36
C TRP A 258 -6.37 13.85 -0.48
N SER A 259 -5.16 14.35 -0.24
CA SER A 259 -4.19 13.72 0.65
C SER A 259 -4.60 13.80 2.13
N ALA A 260 -5.17 14.93 2.55
CA ALA A 260 -5.68 15.09 3.91
C ALA A 260 -6.87 14.15 4.17
N TRP A 261 -7.80 14.05 3.21
CA TRP A 261 -8.88 13.08 3.28
C TRP A 261 -8.34 11.64 3.32
N TRP A 262 -7.37 11.30 2.46
CA TRP A 262 -6.78 9.97 2.44
C TRP A 262 -6.17 9.59 3.80
N ALA A 263 -5.42 10.50 4.41
CA ALA A 263 -4.81 10.29 5.72
C ALA A 263 -5.87 10.07 6.80
N LEU A 264 -6.91 10.92 6.84
CA LEU A 264 -8.02 10.79 7.79
C LEU A 264 -8.82 9.51 7.59
N ALA A 265 -9.17 9.17 6.35
CA ALA A 265 -9.93 7.97 6.01
C ALA A 265 -9.14 6.70 6.34
N THR A 266 -7.85 6.66 6.03
CA THR A 266 -6.97 5.52 6.36
C THR A 266 -6.85 5.36 7.88
N GLY A 267 -6.67 6.45 8.61
CA GLY A 267 -6.65 6.43 10.08
C GLY A 267 -7.97 5.92 10.67
N GLY A 268 -9.10 6.40 10.17
CA GLY A 268 -10.43 5.94 10.59
C GLY A 268 -10.66 4.46 10.29
N TYR A 269 -10.29 4.00 9.09
CA TYR A 269 -10.35 2.59 8.71
C TYR A 269 -9.53 1.71 9.66
N TYR A 270 -8.29 2.12 9.96
CA TYR A 270 -7.43 1.40 10.89
C TYR A 270 -8.00 1.36 12.31
N GLN A 271 -8.62 2.44 12.78
CA GLN A 271 -9.33 2.41 14.05
C GLN A 271 -10.47 1.39 14.01
N ILE A 272 -11.31 1.40 12.97
CA ILE A 272 -12.46 0.50 12.90
C ILE A 272 -12.02 -0.96 12.86
N ILE A 273 -11.04 -1.34 12.04
CA ILE A 273 -10.60 -2.75 11.96
C ILE A 273 -9.96 -3.24 13.27
N ASN A 274 -9.32 -2.37 14.05
CA ASN A 274 -8.71 -2.75 15.34
C ASN A 274 -9.77 -3.01 16.41
N TYR A 275 -10.85 -2.22 16.43
CA TYR A 275 -11.85 -2.28 17.50
C TYR A 275 -13.13 -3.07 17.11
N VAL A 276 -13.37 -3.38 15.83
CA VAL A 276 -14.62 -4.04 15.39
C VAL A 276 -14.81 -5.42 16.01
N GLN A 277 -13.74 -6.22 16.12
CA GLN A 277 -13.81 -7.54 16.73
C GLN A 277 -14.19 -7.47 18.21
N LEU A 278 -13.74 -6.40 18.89
CA LEU A 278 -14.08 -6.13 20.28
C LEU A 278 -15.54 -5.69 20.44
N LEU A 279 -16.04 -4.87 19.51
CA LEU A 279 -17.44 -4.48 19.46
C LEU A 279 -18.33 -5.70 19.26
N TRP A 280 -17.97 -6.61 18.36
CA TRP A 280 -18.73 -7.85 18.14
C TRP A 280 -18.76 -8.75 19.37
N GLU A 281 -17.63 -8.91 20.08
CA GLU A 281 -17.58 -9.66 21.34
C GLU A 281 -18.43 -9.01 22.43
N TYR A 282 -18.48 -7.67 22.49
CA TYR A 282 -19.32 -6.94 23.44
C TYR A 282 -20.83 -7.10 23.14
N VAL A 283 -21.21 -7.07 21.86
CA VAL A 283 -22.61 -7.19 21.43
C VAL A 283 -23.11 -8.63 21.56
N GLU A 284 -22.30 -9.62 21.16
CA GLU A 284 -22.65 -11.03 21.22
C GLU A 284 -21.43 -11.86 21.68
N PRO A 285 -21.35 -12.19 22.99
CA PRO A 285 -20.22 -12.93 23.53
C PRO A 285 -20.07 -14.30 22.87
N SER A 286 -18.83 -14.62 22.51
CA SER A 286 -18.48 -15.80 21.73
C SER A 286 -18.64 -17.15 22.46
N SER A 287 -19.06 -17.11 23.72
CA SER A 287 -19.40 -18.26 24.57
C SER A 287 -20.82 -18.80 24.33
N ASN A 288 -21.72 -18.02 23.73
CA ASN A 288 -23.15 -18.35 23.65
C ASN A 288 -23.66 -18.73 22.25
N PHE A 289 -22.90 -18.46 21.17
CA PHE A 289 -23.37 -18.67 19.80
C PHE A 289 -22.23 -18.94 18.79
N ALA A 290 -22.58 -19.48 17.62
CA ALA A 290 -21.66 -19.65 16.50
C ALA A 290 -21.24 -18.28 15.92
N VAL A 291 -20.02 -17.85 16.22
CA VAL A 291 -19.46 -16.57 15.79
C VAL A 291 -19.08 -16.61 14.30
N TYR A 292 -19.62 -15.70 13.48
CA TYR A 292 -19.37 -15.63 12.03
C TYR A 292 -18.36 -14.53 11.62
N ASN A 293 -17.56 -14.02 12.56
CA ASN A 293 -16.66 -12.89 12.34
C ASN A 293 -15.74 -13.08 11.13
N GLY A 294 -15.16 -14.27 10.95
CA GLY A 294 -14.32 -14.58 9.79
C GLY A 294 -15.10 -14.65 8.47
N GLY A 295 -16.35 -15.13 8.51
CA GLY A 295 -17.25 -15.09 7.34
C GLY A 295 -17.61 -13.67 6.92
N VAL A 296 -17.86 -12.79 7.88
CA VAL A 296 -18.16 -11.36 7.65
C VAL A 296 -16.94 -10.62 7.12
N GLU A 297 -15.74 -10.91 7.64
CA GLU A 297 -14.49 -10.40 7.09
C GLU A 297 -14.26 -10.85 5.64
N ALA A 298 -14.49 -12.13 5.34
CA ALA A 298 -14.36 -12.65 3.98
C ALA A 298 -15.34 -11.98 3.02
N LEU A 299 -16.61 -11.89 3.39
CA LEU A 299 -17.65 -11.26 2.57
C LEU A 299 -17.37 -9.77 2.34
N SER A 300 -16.95 -9.04 3.37
CA SER A 300 -16.59 -7.63 3.25
C SER A 300 -15.35 -7.41 2.37
N ASN A 301 -14.33 -8.29 2.43
CA ASN A 301 -13.18 -8.23 1.54
C ASN A 301 -13.58 -8.47 0.07
N LEU A 302 -14.45 -9.46 -0.19
CA LEU A 302 -14.95 -9.77 -1.53
C LEU A 302 -15.77 -8.62 -2.13
N LEU A 303 -16.71 -8.07 -1.35
CA LEU A 303 -17.53 -6.94 -1.78
C LEU A 303 -16.70 -5.68 -1.97
N GLY A 304 -15.71 -5.42 -1.11
CA GLY A 304 -14.74 -4.35 -1.30
C GLY A 304 -13.90 -4.52 -2.58
N ALA A 305 -13.46 -5.74 -2.88
CA ALA A 305 -12.76 -6.04 -4.13
C ALA A 305 -13.65 -5.83 -5.36
N ALA A 306 -14.89 -6.30 -5.31
CA ALA A 306 -15.87 -6.09 -6.38
C ALA A 306 -16.18 -4.60 -6.60
N ALA A 307 -16.31 -3.83 -5.52
CA ALA A 307 -16.53 -2.38 -5.57
C ALA A 307 -15.33 -1.65 -6.21
N ALA A 308 -14.11 -1.96 -5.78
CA ALA A 308 -12.88 -1.40 -6.36
C ALA A 308 -12.72 -1.78 -7.85
N TYR A 309 -12.97 -3.04 -8.19
CA TYR A 309 -12.95 -3.51 -9.57
C TYR A 309 -14.03 -2.83 -10.42
N GLY A 310 -15.24 -2.63 -9.90
CA GLY A 310 -16.32 -1.93 -10.58
C GLY A 310 -15.98 -0.50 -10.99
N ILE A 311 -15.26 0.25 -10.13
CA ILE A 311 -14.78 1.60 -10.48
C ILE A 311 -13.86 1.58 -11.69
N SER A 312 -13.04 0.53 -11.86
CA SER A 312 -12.10 0.44 -12.97
C SER A 312 -12.77 0.37 -14.35
N PHE A 313 -14.04 -0.07 -14.42
CA PHE A 313 -14.86 -0.06 -15.64
C PHE A 313 -15.78 1.17 -15.75
N SER A 314 -15.86 1.99 -14.71
CA SER A 314 -16.70 3.18 -14.74
C SER A 314 -16.09 4.21 -15.70
N SER A 315 -16.88 4.67 -16.67
CA SER A 315 -16.51 5.78 -17.56
C SER A 315 -16.76 7.16 -16.92
N VAL A 316 -16.89 7.21 -15.59
CA VAL A 316 -17.25 8.42 -14.85
C VAL A 316 -16.03 9.31 -14.70
N ASP A 317 -16.18 10.60 -14.99
CA ASP A 317 -15.11 11.57 -14.75
C ASP A 317 -15.06 11.96 -13.26
N TRP A 318 -14.34 11.16 -12.48
CA TRP A 318 -14.13 11.35 -11.05
C TRP A 318 -13.44 12.67 -10.69
N SER A 319 -12.82 13.36 -11.65
CA SER A 319 -12.28 14.71 -11.43
C SER A 319 -13.39 15.76 -11.23
N ARG A 320 -14.61 15.50 -11.71
CA ARG A 320 -15.79 16.37 -11.52
C ARG A 320 -16.69 15.91 -10.39
N TRP A 321 -16.92 14.59 -10.31
CA TRP A 321 -17.87 14.00 -9.36
C TRP A 321 -17.23 13.49 -8.07
N GLY A 322 -15.90 13.42 -8.02
CA GLY A 322 -15.16 12.82 -6.90
C GLY A 322 -15.43 13.48 -5.57
N GLU A 323 -15.54 14.80 -5.51
CA GLU A 323 -15.82 15.52 -4.25
C GLU A 323 -17.23 15.21 -3.71
N VAL A 324 -18.23 15.14 -4.60
CA VAL A 324 -19.60 14.78 -4.23
C VAL A 324 -19.67 13.31 -3.79
N ALA A 325 -19.00 12.42 -4.52
CA ALA A 325 -18.91 11.01 -4.15
C ALA A 325 -18.22 10.84 -2.80
N LEU A 326 -17.15 11.58 -2.55
CA LEU A 326 -16.42 11.58 -1.29
C LEU A 326 -17.31 11.99 -0.12
N GLY A 327 -18.03 13.12 -0.23
CA GLY A 327 -18.94 13.57 0.83
C GLY A 327 -20.10 12.61 1.08
N THR A 328 -20.75 12.14 0.01
CA THR A 328 -21.94 11.26 0.12
C THR A 328 -21.61 9.88 0.66
N LEU A 329 -20.56 9.24 0.15
CA LEU A 329 -20.16 7.91 0.58
C LEU A 329 -19.54 7.92 1.97
N SER A 330 -18.76 8.96 2.34
CA SER A 330 -18.26 9.11 3.71
C SER A 330 -19.39 9.31 4.72
N ALA A 331 -20.47 10.01 4.33
CA ALA A 331 -21.65 10.15 5.19
C ALA A 331 -22.39 8.81 5.37
N LEU A 332 -22.47 7.98 4.32
CA LEU A 332 -23.02 6.64 4.41
C LEU A 332 -22.17 5.72 5.30
N GLU A 333 -20.84 5.80 5.20
CA GLU A 333 -19.92 5.11 6.11
C GLU A 333 -20.16 5.53 7.57
N GLY A 334 -20.22 6.83 7.84
CA GLY A 334 -20.52 7.36 9.17
C GLY A 334 -21.86 6.87 9.70
N GLY A 335 -22.90 6.84 8.86
CA GLY A 335 -24.22 6.31 9.21
C GLY A 335 -24.20 4.81 9.52
N ALA A 336 -23.47 4.01 8.73
CA ALA A 336 -23.31 2.59 8.96
C ALA A 336 -22.59 2.32 10.30
N LEU A 337 -21.50 3.04 10.58
CA LEU A 337 -20.77 2.92 11.85
C LEU A 337 -21.61 3.36 13.05
N PHE A 338 -22.38 4.43 12.92
CA PHE A 338 -23.29 4.88 13.97
C PHE A 338 -24.34 3.81 14.27
N ALA A 339 -24.93 3.20 13.23
CA ALA A 339 -25.88 2.10 13.42
C ALA A 339 -25.25 0.88 14.12
N MET A 340 -23.97 0.56 13.86
CA MET A 340 -23.27 -0.54 14.52
C MET A 340 -23.11 -0.31 16.03
N VAL A 341 -22.83 0.93 16.46
CA VAL A 341 -22.57 1.27 17.87
C VAL A 341 -23.84 1.27 18.72
N PHE A 342 -24.97 1.73 18.16
CA PHE A 342 -26.24 1.84 18.88
C PHE A 342 -27.16 0.62 18.71
N SER A 343 -26.70 -0.41 18.01
CA SER A 343 -27.44 -1.66 17.83
C SER A 343 -26.99 -2.70 18.84
N ALA A 344 -27.96 -3.38 19.47
CA ALA A 344 -27.73 -4.59 20.25
C ALA A 344 -27.85 -5.88 19.41
N ASN A 345 -27.94 -5.75 18.08
CA ASN A 345 -28.09 -6.87 17.15
C ASN A 345 -26.82 -7.05 16.31
N ILE A 346 -26.19 -8.22 16.45
CA ILE A 346 -24.95 -8.58 15.76
C ILE A 346 -25.08 -8.53 14.23
N TRP A 347 -26.25 -8.85 13.66
CA TRP A 347 -26.48 -8.79 12.21
C TRP A 347 -26.42 -7.37 11.68
N VAL A 348 -26.93 -6.39 12.46
CA VAL A 348 -26.79 -4.98 12.11
C VAL A 348 -25.33 -4.56 12.17
N CYS A 349 -24.57 -5.04 13.16
CA CYS A 349 -23.14 -4.77 13.27
C CYS A 349 -22.36 -5.37 12.09
N TYR A 350 -22.70 -6.59 11.66
CA TYR A 350 -22.10 -7.26 10.52
C TYR A 350 -22.43 -6.57 9.19
N CYS A 351 -23.71 -6.28 8.95
CA CYS A 351 -24.14 -5.57 7.74
C CYS A 351 -23.51 -4.17 7.67
N GLY A 352 -23.50 -3.44 8.79
CA GLY A 352 -22.87 -2.13 8.88
C GLY A 352 -21.37 -2.17 8.55
N TYR A 353 -20.64 -3.16 9.09
CA TYR A 353 -19.22 -3.33 8.79
C TYR A 353 -18.97 -3.68 7.31
N ILE A 354 -19.80 -4.56 6.73
CA ILE A 354 -19.70 -4.92 5.30
C ILE A 354 -19.92 -3.68 4.43
N ILE A 355 -20.93 -2.86 4.73
CA ILE A 355 -21.21 -1.61 4.01
C ILE A 355 -20.02 -0.67 4.16
N PHE A 356 -19.59 -0.38 5.39
CA PHE A 356 -18.47 0.49 5.68
C PHE A 356 -17.22 0.08 4.88
N LYS A 357 -16.81 -1.18 4.97
CA LYS A 357 -15.58 -1.66 4.33
C LYS A 357 -15.68 -1.67 2.80
N SER A 358 -16.86 -1.96 2.25
CA SER A 358 -17.08 -1.92 0.80
C SER A 358 -17.02 -0.48 0.26
N LEU A 359 -17.65 0.46 0.97
CA LEU A 359 -17.63 1.89 0.64
C LEU A 359 -16.22 2.47 0.76
N TYR A 360 -15.46 2.06 1.78
CA TYR A 360 -14.10 2.54 1.98
C TYR A 360 -13.17 2.10 0.84
N MET A 361 -13.26 0.82 0.44
CA MET A 361 -12.48 0.31 -0.69
C MET A 361 -12.85 1.01 -2.00
N LEU A 362 -14.13 1.34 -2.18
CA LEU A 362 -14.63 2.12 -3.30
C LEU A 362 -14.03 3.54 -3.29
N LEU A 363 -14.14 4.26 -2.17
CA LEU A 363 -13.64 5.64 -2.02
C LEU A 363 -12.13 5.76 -2.20
N ILE A 364 -11.35 4.84 -1.62
CA ILE A 364 -9.90 4.78 -1.80
C ILE A 364 -9.52 4.59 -3.27
N THR A 365 -10.28 3.79 -4.01
CA THR A 365 -10.05 3.57 -5.45
C THR A 365 -10.37 4.81 -6.28
N ILE A 366 -11.47 5.52 -5.96
CA ILE A 366 -11.79 6.83 -6.59
C ILE A 366 -10.67 7.83 -6.31
N ALA A 367 -10.26 7.96 -5.05
CA ALA A 367 -9.22 8.89 -4.63
C ALA A 367 -7.89 8.62 -5.35
N MET A 368 -7.51 7.35 -5.53
CA MET A 368 -6.34 6.94 -6.32
C MET A 368 -6.41 7.43 -7.77
N GLN A 369 -7.56 7.28 -8.44
CA GLN A 369 -7.73 7.74 -9.82
C GLN A 369 -7.66 9.27 -9.94
N VAL A 370 -8.25 9.99 -8.99
CA VAL A 370 -8.21 11.45 -8.96
C VAL A 370 -6.79 11.95 -8.69
N LEU A 371 -6.11 11.39 -7.69
CA LEU A 371 -4.71 11.72 -7.37
C LEU A 371 -3.77 11.41 -8.54
N PHE A 372 -3.96 10.28 -9.22
CA PHE A 372 -3.18 9.94 -10.42
C PHE A 372 -3.35 10.99 -11.52
N LYS A 373 -4.59 11.39 -11.83
CA LYS A 373 -4.85 12.46 -12.81
C LYS A 373 -4.23 13.78 -12.39
N ILE A 374 -4.27 14.14 -11.10
CA ILE A 374 -3.66 15.38 -10.59
C ILE A 374 -2.14 15.33 -10.80
N ARG A 375 -1.50 14.19 -10.54
CA ARG A 375 -0.06 14.00 -10.77
C ARG A 375 0.33 14.22 -12.22
N ASP A 376 -0.43 13.74 -13.20
CA ASP A 376 -0.09 13.91 -14.62
C ASP A 376 -0.11 15.39 -15.09
N PHE A 377 -0.68 16.30 -14.30
CA PHE A 377 -0.64 17.75 -14.58
C PHE A 377 0.59 18.47 -14.01
N PHE A 378 1.38 17.81 -13.15
CA PHE A 378 2.63 18.32 -12.56
C PHE A 378 3.83 17.56 -13.11
#